data_AF-A0A9X3TUY1-F1
#
_entry.id   AF-A0A9X3TUY1-F1
#
_cell.length_a   1.000
_cell.length_b   1.000
_cell.length_c   1.000
_cell.angle_alpha   90.00
_cell.angle_beta   90.00
_cell.angle_gamma   90.00
#
_symmetry.space_group_name_H-M   'P 1'
#
loop_
_entity.id
_entity.type
_entity.pdbx_description
1 polymer ?
#
loop_
_entity_poly.entity_id
_entity_poly.type
_entity_poly.pdbx_seq_one_letter_code
_entity_poly.pdbx_strand_id
1 'polypeptide(L)'
;MFINYIRKTATFLKIRHFESLENVEPYFLILDIRDYHVAFHTPVDGALNIPYAYLHRNVSQIPKKNLIVIAPNKRTLKEGIYFLKKNGFSVIGYFCPKERSTLGKTVACV
;
A
#
# COMPACT_ATOMS: atom_id res chain seq x y z
N MET A 1 5.42 13.97 -25.33
CA MET A 1 5.85 13.08 -24.22
C MET A 1 4.79 12.92 -23.11
N PHE A 2 3.49 13.03 -23.41
CA PHE A 2 2.40 13.03 -22.39
C PHE A 2 1.41 11.84 -22.49
N ILE A 3 1.48 11.04 -23.54
CA ILE A 3 0.46 10.02 -23.86
C ILE A 3 0.54 8.78 -22.93
N ASN A 4 1.65 8.58 -22.19
CA ASN A 4 1.85 7.40 -21.33
C ASN A 4 1.20 7.48 -19.93
N TYR A 5 0.54 8.58 -19.57
CA TYR A 5 -0.08 8.72 -18.24
C TYR A 5 -1.44 8.00 -18.14
N ILE A 6 -2.24 8.01 -19.22
CA ILE A 6 -3.63 7.53 -19.20
C ILE A 6 -3.74 5.99 -19.10
N ARG A 7 -2.72 5.22 -19.55
CA ARG A 7 -2.74 3.74 -19.43
C ARG A 7 -2.28 3.21 -18.05
N LYS A 8 -1.65 4.03 -17.19
CA LYS A 8 -1.04 3.58 -15.92
C LYS A 8 -2.04 3.32 -14.78
N THR A 9 -3.26 3.87 -14.87
CA THR A 9 -4.27 3.84 -13.81
C THR A 9 -5.09 2.55 -13.75
N ALA A 10 -5.10 1.75 -14.82
CA ALA A 10 -5.89 0.51 -14.90
C ALA A 10 -5.47 -0.57 -13.88
N THR A 11 -4.25 -0.45 -13.34
CA THR A 11 -3.62 -1.42 -12.44
C THR A 11 -4.36 -1.61 -11.09
N PHE A 12 -5.14 -0.60 -10.70
CA PHE A 12 -5.87 -0.55 -9.43
C PHE A 12 -7.22 -1.29 -9.48
N LEU A 13 -7.80 -1.46 -10.68
CA LEU A 13 -9.17 -1.97 -10.88
C LEU A 13 -9.36 -3.46 -10.57
N LYS A 14 -8.29 -4.22 -10.30
CA LYS A 14 -8.34 -5.66 -9.98
C LYS A 14 -7.77 -6.03 -8.62
N ILE A 15 -7.51 -5.06 -7.74
CA ILE A 15 -6.90 -5.32 -6.42
C ILE A 15 -7.98 -5.22 -5.35
N ARG A 16 -8.09 -6.24 -4.50
CA ARG A 16 -9.11 -6.29 -3.46
C ARG A 16 -8.82 -5.26 -2.35
N HIS A 17 -9.83 -4.49 -1.97
CA HIS A 17 -9.78 -3.69 -0.75
C HIS A 17 -10.10 -4.59 0.45
N PHE A 18 -9.25 -4.56 1.46
CA PHE A 18 -9.50 -5.23 2.74
C PHE A 18 -9.97 -4.18 3.75
N GLU A 19 -11.02 -4.49 4.53
CA GLU A 19 -11.51 -3.60 5.59
C GLU A 19 -10.87 -3.90 6.94
N SER A 20 -10.37 -5.12 7.13
CA SER A 20 -9.57 -5.56 8.26
C SER A 20 -8.47 -6.51 7.79
N LEU A 21 -7.41 -6.62 8.59
CA LEU A 21 -6.28 -7.54 8.35
C LEU A 21 -6.20 -8.65 9.41
N GLU A 22 -7.27 -8.83 10.18
CA GLU A 22 -7.40 -9.93 11.13
C GLU A 22 -7.66 -11.23 10.36
N ASN A 23 -6.96 -12.32 10.72
CA ASN A 23 -7.08 -13.63 10.08
C ASN A 23 -6.66 -13.69 8.59
N VAL A 24 -5.64 -12.93 8.18
CA VAL A 24 -5.04 -13.13 6.86
C VAL A 24 -4.32 -14.48 6.84
N GLU A 25 -4.72 -15.35 5.91
CA GLU A 25 -4.11 -16.67 5.73
C GLU A 25 -2.58 -16.61 5.54
N PRO A 26 -1.82 -17.64 5.98
CA PRO A 26 -0.35 -17.64 5.94
C PRO A 26 0.25 -17.59 4.52
N TYR A 27 -0.57 -17.69 3.49
CA TYR A 27 -0.17 -17.66 2.08
C TYR A 27 0.13 -16.25 1.54
N PHE A 28 -0.18 -15.20 2.31
CA PHE A 28 0.03 -13.81 1.91
C PHE A 28 1.06 -13.12 2.81
N LEU A 29 1.84 -12.21 2.23
CA LEU A 29 2.69 -11.30 2.99
C LEU A 29 1.97 -9.95 3.11
N ILE A 30 1.81 -9.48 4.34
CA ILE A 30 1.36 -8.12 4.62
C ILE A 30 2.60 -7.22 4.55
N LEU A 31 2.62 -6.32 3.57
CA LEU A 31 3.69 -5.34 3.40
C LEU A 31 3.17 -3.97 3.81
N ASP A 32 3.71 -3.42 4.90
CA ASP A 32 3.35 -2.12 5.40
C ASP A 32 4.31 -1.04 4.90
N ILE A 33 3.83 -0.17 4.00
CA ILE A 33 4.63 0.91 3.41
C ILE A 33 4.40 2.27 4.08
N ARG A 34 3.75 2.29 5.26
CA ARG A 34 3.63 3.49 6.10
C ARG A 34 4.98 3.84 6.73
N ASP A 35 5.15 5.11 7.07
CA ASP A 35 6.31 5.57 7.83
C ASP A 35 6.40 4.87 9.18
N TYR A 36 7.64 4.65 9.64
CA TYR A 36 7.91 3.93 10.89
C TYR A 36 7.14 4.50 12.08
N HIS A 37 6.99 5.83 12.17
CA HIS A 37 6.24 6.46 13.27
C HIS A 37 4.76 6.04 13.26
N VAL A 38 4.12 5.98 12.08
CA VAL A 38 2.72 5.55 11.95
C VAL A 38 2.58 4.07 12.27
N ALA A 39 3.45 3.24 11.70
CA ALA A 39 3.43 1.80 11.88
C ALA A 39 3.75 1.42 13.34
N PHE A 40 4.63 2.15 14.01
CA PHE A 40 4.96 1.95 15.43
C PHE A 40 3.77 2.25 16.35
N HIS A 41 3.02 3.32 16.10
CA HIS A 41 1.83 3.66 16.90
C HIS A 41 0.60 2.81 16.58
N THR A 42 0.54 2.22 15.39
CA THR A 42 -0.56 1.35 14.94
C THR A 42 -0.01 0.08 14.30
N PRO A 43 0.64 -0.78 15.09
CA PRO A 43 1.30 -1.97 14.58
C PRO A 43 0.27 -2.93 13.99
N VAL A 44 0.69 -3.66 12.96
CA VAL A 44 -0.10 -4.73 12.35
C VAL A 44 0.69 -6.01 12.50
N ASP A 45 0.13 -6.94 13.26
CA ASP A 45 0.80 -8.21 13.56
C ASP A 45 1.12 -8.99 12.28
N GLY A 46 2.34 -9.52 12.21
CA GLY A 46 2.83 -10.24 11.04
C GLY A 46 3.13 -9.39 9.81
N ALA A 47 3.02 -8.05 9.88
CA ALA A 47 3.39 -7.17 8.78
C ALA A 47 4.90 -6.94 8.70
N LEU A 48 5.43 -6.97 7.48
CA LEU A 48 6.76 -6.48 7.17
C LEU A 48 6.68 -4.97 6.90
N ASN A 49 7.17 -4.14 7.83
CA ASN A 49 7.17 -2.69 7.64
C ASN A 49 8.42 -2.21 6.89
N ILE A 50 8.23 -1.70 5.67
CA ILE A 50 9.24 -1.05 4.85
C ILE A 50 8.59 0.22 4.29
N PRO A 51 8.80 1.40 4.91
CA PRO A 51 8.17 2.63 4.45
C PRO A 51 8.46 2.90 2.98
N TYR A 52 7.53 3.56 2.28
CA TYR A 52 7.66 3.80 0.85
C TYR A 52 8.99 4.48 0.46
N ALA A 53 9.47 5.42 1.30
CA ALA A 53 10.76 6.10 1.11
C ALA A 53 11.99 5.15 1.13
N TYR A 54 11.84 3.95 1.70
CA TYR A 54 12.88 2.92 1.78
C TYR A 54 12.63 1.75 0.81
N LEU A 55 11.50 1.72 0.13
CA LEU A 55 11.09 0.61 -0.73
C LEU A 55 12.07 0.38 -1.88
N HIS A 56 12.61 1.46 -2.48
CA HIS A 56 13.54 1.35 -3.61
C HIS A 56 14.88 0.72 -3.24
N ARG A 57 15.33 0.90 -1.99
CA ARG A 57 16.61 0.34 -1.50
C ARG A 57 16.47 -1.07 -0.95
N ASN A 58 15.27 -1.44 -0.49
CA ASN A 58 15.04 -2.68 0.25
C ASN A 58 14.12 -3.65 -0.48
N VAL A 59 13.80 -3.39 -1.76
CA VAL A 59 12.90 -4.24 -2.57
C VAL A 59 13.37 -5.69 -2.65
N SER A 60 14.69 -5.94 -2.60
CA SER A 60 15.27 -7.29 -2.61
C SER A 60 14.98 -8.10 -1.36
N GLN A 61 14.64 -7.45 -0.25
CA GLN A 61 14.31 -8.12 1.02
C GLN A 61 12.87 -8.61 1.06
N ILE A 62 12.01 -8.16 0.13
CA ILE A 62 10.60 -8.54 0.08
C ILE A 62 10.50 -9.95 -0.55
N PRO A 63 9.98 -10.96 0.17
CA PRO A 63 9.72 -12.26 -0.40
C PRO A 63 8.79 -12.18 -1.61
N LYS A 64 9.08 -12.95 -2.67
CA LYS A 64 8.19 -13.08 -3.84
C LYS A 64 6.95 -13.93 -3.51
N LYS A 65 6.05 -13.36 -2.71
CA LYS A 65 4.74 -13.92 -2.37
C LYS A 65 3.62 -12.99 -2.84
N ASN A 66 2.38 -13.46 -2.74
CA ASN A 66 1.22 -12.59 -2.91
C ASN A 66 1.19 -11.53 -1.80
N LEU A 67 1.12 -10.26 -2.18
CA LEU A 67 1.21 -9.12 -1.27
C LEU A 67 -0.17 -8.50 -1.00
N ILE A 68 -0.39 -8.16 0.28
CA ILE A 68 -1.40 -7.19 0.72
C ILE A 68 -0.64 -5.95 1.18
N VAL A 69 -0.91 -4.81 0.55
CA VAL A 69 -0.16 -3.56 0.81
C VAL A 69 -0.93 -2.65 1.77
N ILE A 70 -0.28 -2.22 2.86
CA ILE A 70 -0.81 -1.18 3.75
C ILE A 70 -0.18 0.16 3.41
N ALA A 71 -0.98 1.20 3.19
CA ALA A 71 -0.49 2.54 2.87
C ALA A 71 -1.21 3.61 3.68
N PRO A 72 -0.57 4.78 3.91
CA PRO A 72 -1.18 5.86 4.71
C PRO A 72 -2.28 6.61 3.96
N ASN A 73 -2.24 6.64 2.62
CA ASN A 73 -3.20 7.34 1.77
C ASN A 73 -3.24 6.73 0.37
N LYS A 74 -4.22 7.14 -0.44
CA LYS A 74 -4.42 6.63 -1.80
C LYS A 74 -3.28 6.97 -2.76
N ARG A 75 -2.56 8.07 -2.55
CA ARG A 75 -1.45 8.47 -3.42
C ARG A 75 -0.26 7.53 -3.23
N THR A 76 0.22 7.39 -2.00
CA THR A 76 1.29 6.45 -1.64
C THR A 76 0.91 5.03 -2.00
N LEU A 77 -0.36 4.66 -1.85
CA LEU A 77 -0.83 3.34 -2.26
C LEU A 77 -0.68 3.10 -3.76
N LYS A 78 -1.11 4.04 -4.61
CA LYS A 78 -0.96 3.93 -6.08
C LYS A 78 0.50 3.83 -6.48
N GLU A 79 1.34 4.68 -5.91
CA GLU A 79 2.78 4.72 -6.17
C GLU A 79 3.47 3.43 -5.74
N GLY A 80 3.18 2.94 -4.52
CA GLY A 80 3.71 1.69 -3.98
C GLY A 80 3.27 0.46 -4.78
N ILE A 81 1.98 0.33 -5.10
CA ILE A 81 1.48 -0.79 -5.92
C ILE A 81 2.10 -0.79 -7.32
N TYR A 82 2.23 0.39 -7.93
CA TYR A 82 2.88 0.51 -9.23
C TYR A 82 4.35 0.08 -9.17
N PHE A 83 5.09 0.56 -8.15
CA PHE A 83 6.48 0.17 -7.92
C PHE A 83 6.61 -1.35 -7.73
N LEU A 84 5.79 -1.94 -6.86
CA LEU A 84 5.84 -3.39 -6.56
C LEU A 84 5.54 -4.23 -7.80
N LYS A 85 4.47 -3.91 -8.54
CA LYS A 85 4.14 -4.64 -9.79
C LYS A 85 5.24 -4.50 -10.85
N LYS A 86 5.83 -3.31 -11.00
CA LYS A 86 6.95 -3.09 -11.92
C LYS A 86 8.19 -3.92 -11.54
N ASN A 87 8.37 -4.21 -10.25
CA ASN A 87 9.45 -5.07 -9.74
C ASN A 87 9.06 -6.57 -9.67
N GLY A 88 7.95 -6.96 -10.29
CA GLY A 88 7.56 -8.37 -10.44
C GLY A 88 6.81 -8.98 -9.25
N PHE A 89 6.30 -8.16 -8.34
CA PHE A 89 5.47 -8.65 -7.23
C PHE A 89 4.00 -8.81 -7.62
N SER A 90 3.37 -9.85 -7.09
CA SER A 90 1.93 -10.07 -7.20
C SER A 90 1.19 -9.35 -6.06
N VAL A 91 0.62 -8.18 -6.35
CA VAL A 91 -0.22 -7.45 -5.38
C VAL A 91 -1.68 -7.84 -5.56
N ILE A 92 -2.22 -8.56 -4.58
CA ILE A 92 -3.59 -9.10 -4.61
C ILE A 92 -4.58 -8.26 -3.79
N GLY A 93 -4.06 -7.42 -2.89
CA GLY A 93 -4.85 -6.71 -1.90
C GLY A 93 -4.22 -5.41 -1.43
N TYR A 94 -5.04 -4.55 -0.84
CA TYR A 94 -4.55 -3.42 -0.07
C TYR A 94 -5.46 -3.08 1.12
N PHE A 95 -4.86 -2.45 2.11
CA PHE A 95 -5.53 -1.72 3.17
C PHE A 95 -5.06 -0.27 3.14
N CYS A 96 -6.00 0.67 3.10
CA CYS A 96 -5.71 2.09 3.21
C CYS A 96 -6.76 2.65 4.16
N PRO A 97 -6.37 3.13 5.36
CA PRO A 97 -7.30 3.83 6.22
C PRO A 97 -7.99 4.91 5.39
N LYS A 98 -9.32 4.97 5.47
CA LYS A 98 -10.03 6.11 4.94
C LYS A 98 -9.44 7.33 5.65
N GLU A 99 -9.12 8.38 4.90
CA GLU A 99 -9.01 9.71 5.51
C GLU A 99 -10.24 9.85 6.39
N ARG A 100 -10.04 10.14 7.69
CA ARG A 100 -11.16 10.54 8.53
C ARG A 100 -11.73 11.77 7.84
N SER A 101 -12.83 11.61 7.11
CA SER A 101 -13.74 12.71 6.85
C SER A 101 -14.17 13.14 8.24
N THR A 102 -13.53 14.15 8.79
CA THR A 102 -14.02 14.81 9.99
C THR A 102 -15.39 15.34 9.61
N LEU A 103 -16.44 14.63 10.04
CA LEU A 103 -17.78 15.17 10.15
C LEU A 103 -17.65 16.49 10.91
N GLY A 104 -17.65 17.60 10.17
CA GLY A 104 -17.59 18.93 10.75
C GLY A 104 -16.95 20.03 9.90
N LYS A 105 -15.80 19.83 9.25
CA LYS A 105 -15.17 20.91 8.44
C LYS A 105 -14.32 20.36 7.30
N THR A 106 -14.69 20.76 6.09
CA THR A 106 -13.86 20.69 4.89
C THR A 106 -12.55 21.40 5.16
N VAL A 107 -11.45 20.66 5.19
CA VAL A 107 -10.11 21.22 4.97
C VAL A 107 -9.54 20.52 3.75
N ALA A 108 -9.48 21.31 2.69
CA ALA A 108 -8.89 20.98 1.41
C ALA A 108 -7.42 20.55 1.60
N CYS A 109 -6.98 19.60 0.78
CA CYS A 109 -5.56 19.44 0.49
C CYS A 109 -4.97 20.80 0.12
N VAL A 110 -3.93 21.22 0.83
CA VAL A 110 -3.00 22.25 0.35
C VAL A 110 -1.97 21.58 -0.54
#